data_AF-A0A9X4IZB2-F1
#
_entry.id   AF-A0A9X4IZB2-F1
#
_cell.length_a   1.000
_cell.length_b   1.000
_cell.length_c   1.000
_cell.angle_alpha   90.00
_cell.angle_beta   90.00
_cell.angle_gamma   90.00
#
_symmetry.space_group_name_H-M   'P 1'
#
loop_
_entity.id
_entity.type
_entity.pdbx_description
1 polymer ?
#
loop_
_entity_poly.entity_id
_entity_poly.type
_entity_poly.pdbx_seq_one_letter_code
_entity_poly.pdbx_strand_id
1 'polypeptide(L)'
;MWLIEFTEGHLNGVTIPIESRLILTGLKEPEQDNEIPLPEYLPATTRWEITVGEGKAVLLGANKSQKGIRLTPNRVYRFKGLNFFVYEQGKRNPKLQWFGFRQYRPLFAFMLMINLVVVAISIHFYDRLVESKLGNVIELIGSGYIYEGQLYVANEQTLKALPKLWQTISHFQDKGNYVPVSQFNIEVISALSGKPVKVEVRAAQGRDQILIETNEQELKIMKILGEQGIKFLKTGDSWLVSNLAKATELLEQHQLNVLLIALKSTTDNVEIIPPDKFNFSVFYSTESKSYIYDKQKKYWQGSSVPNFGIIDKITRDKVVFHDGQHTREYLIQP
;
A
#
# COMPACT_ATOMS: atom_id res chain seq x y z
N MET A 1 -3.69 -80.24 22.39
CA MET A 1 -4.03 -79.56 23.65
C MET A 1 -4.41 -78.12 23.36
N TRP A 2 -5.45 -77.59 24.02
CA TRP A 2 -5.82 -76.17 23.92
C TRP A 2 -5.10 -75.38 25.01
N LEU A 3 -4.81 -74.12 24.74
CA LEU A 3 -4.12 -73.19 25.62
C LEU A 3 -4.92 -71.89 25.70
N ILE A 4 -4.97 -71.26 26.86
CA ILE A 4 -5.37 -69.86 27.05
C ILE A 4 -4.13 -69.03 27.34
N GLU A 5 -4.01 -67.86 26.73
CA GLU A 5 -2.96 -66.88 27.02
C GLU A 5 -3.56 -65.51 27.29
N PHE A 6 -3.11 -64.88 28.38
CA PHE A 6 -3.54 -63.53 28.76
C PHE A 6 -2.60 -62.49 28.14
N THR A 7 -3.18 -61.33 27.76
CA THR A 7 -2.51 -60.35 26.87
C THR A 7 -2.28 -58.98 27.50
N GLU A 8 -2.75 -58.76 28.73
CA GLU A 8 -2.58 -57.50 29.47
C GLU A 8 -2.46 -57.78 30.98
N GLY A 9 -1.97 -56.78 31.73
CA GLY A 9 -1.87 -56.82 33.19
C GLY A 9 -0.75 -57.72 33.73
N HIS A 10 -0.87 -58.12 34.99
CA HIS A 10 0.09 -58.98 35.70
C HIS A 10 0.15 -60.41 35.14
N LEU A 11 -0.85 -60.81 34.36
CA LEU A 11 -0.92 -62.12 33.71
C LEU A 11 -0.40 -62.10 32.27
N ASN A 12 0.10 -60.97 31.79
CA ASN A 12 0.53 -60.85 30.39
C ASN A 12 1.57 -61.93 30.04
N GLY A 13 1.27 -62.73 29.01
CA GLY A 13 2.11 -63.84 28.55
C GLY A 13 1.93 -65.14 29.34
N VAL A 14 1.18 -65.14 30.44
CA VAL A 14 0.85 -66.36 31.18
C VAL A 14 -0.02 -67.24 30.30
N THR A 15 0.44 -68.48 30.11
CA THR A 15 -0.21 -69.48 29.27
C THR A 15 -0.59 -70.68 30.11
N ILE A 16 -1.83 -71.14 29.99
CA ILE A 16 -2.37 -72.23 30.81
C ILE A 16 -3.01 -73.28 29.91
N PRO A 17 -2.72 -74.57 30.12
CA PRO A 17 -3.38 -75.66 29.38
C PRO A 17 -4.87 -75.76 29.74
N ILE A 18 -5.67 -76.07 28.72
CA ILE A 18 -7.08 -76.42 28.85
C ILE A 18 -7.18 -77.88 28.42
N GLU A 19 -7.33 -78.78 29.39
CA GLU A 19 -7.44 -80.22 29.12
C GLU A 19 -8.82 -80.57 28.59
N SER A 20 -9.84 -80.51 29.45
CA SER A 20 -11.26 -80.71 29.11
C SER A 20 -12.13 -79.54 29.58
N ARG A 21 -11.80 -79.00 30.75
CA ARG A 21 -12.48 -77.90 31.41
C ARG A 21 -11.47 -77.05 32.17
N LEU A 22 -11.58 -75.73 32.06
CA LEU A 22 -10.84 -74.76 32.86
C LEU A 22 -11.81 -73.73 33.43
N ILE A 23 -11.69 -73.41 34.72
CA ILE A 23 -12.57 -72.44 35.37
C ILE A 23 -11.76 -71.22 35.80
N LEU A 24 -12.20 -70.03 35.42
CA LEU A 24 -11.67 -68.76 35.88
C LEU A 24 -12.66 -68.15 36.88
N THR A 25 -12.23 -67.92 38.11
CA THR A 25 -13.10 -67.43 39.19
C THR A 25 -12.57 -66.14 39.80
N GLY A 26 -13.45 -65.28 40.33
CA GLY A 26 -13.05 -64.10 41.11
C GLY A 26 -12.82 -64.39 42.59
N LEU A 27 -12.96 -65.64 43.04
CA LEU A 27 -12.64 -66.05 44.41
C LEU A 27 -11.13 -65.99 44.66
N LYS A 28 -10.73 -65.76 45.91
CA LYS A 28 -9.31 -65.73 46.32
C LYS A 28 -8.71 -67.13 46.44
N GLU A 29 -9.53 -68.08 46.86
CA GLU A 29 -9.14 -69.47 47.05
C GLU A 29 -9.93 -70.34 46.08
N PRO A 30 -9.27 -71.26 45.36
CA PRO A 30 -9.95 -72.18 44.44
C PRO A 30 -10.73 -73.24 45.24
N GLU A 31 -11.93 -73.59 44.77
CA GLU A 31 -12.73 -74.67 45.36
C GLU A 31 -12.44 -76.04 44.69
N GLN A 32 -11.81 -76.02 43.51
CA GLN A 32 -11.52 -77.21 42.70
C GLN A 32 -10.13 -77.11 42.03
N ASP A 33 -9.49 -78.24 41.74
CA ASP A 33 -8.14 -78.28 41.14
C ASP A 33 -8.02 -77.63 39.74
N ASN A 34 -9.16 -77.49 39.02
CA ASN A 34 -9.22 -76.86 37.69
C ASN A 34 -9.69 -75.40 37.72
N GLU A 35 -9.67 -74.77 38.90
CA GLU A 35 -10.03 -73.37 39.10
C GLU A 35 -8.81 -72.46 39.24
N ILE A 36 -8.81 -71.37 38.50
CA ILE A 36 -7.81 -70.31 38.60
C ILE A 36 -8.46 -69.10 39.27
N PRO A 37 -7.99 -68.73 40.48
CA PRO A 37 -8.43 -67.53 41.16
C PRO A 37 -7.83 -66.29 40.49
N LEU A 38 -8.70 -65.41 39.99
CA LEU A 38 -8.39 -64.12 39.37
C LEU A 38 -9.12 -62.96 40.09
N PRO A 39 -8.96 -62.80 41.42
CA PRO A 39 -9.70 -61.81 42.20
C PRO A 39 -9.38 -60.35 41.84
N GLU A 40 -8.23 -60.10 41.20
CA GLU A 40 -7.83 -58.76 40.73
C GLU A 40 -8.56 -58.33 39.46
N TYR A 41 -9.08 -59.29 38.68
CA TYR A 41 -9.72 -59.05 37.39
C TYR A 41 -11.22 -59.34 37.41
N LEU A 42 -11.66 -60.28 38.23
CA LEU A 42 -13.04 -60.77 38.27
C LEU A 42 -13.67 -60.54 39.65
N PRO A 43 -14.92 -60.05 39.71
CA PRO A 43 -15.67 -60.02 40.97
C PRO A 43 -15.85 -61.43 41.55
N ALA A 44 -15.89 -61.56 42.88
CA ALA A 44 -16.05 -62.84 43.59
C ALA A 44 -17.29 -63.67 43.16
N THR A 45 -18.32 -63.01 42.61
CA THR A 45 -19.53 -63.65 42.08
C THR A 45 -19.39 -64.19 40.66
N THR A 46 -18.25 -63.98 40.01
CA THR A 46 -18.02 -64.36 38.61
C THR A 46 -17.27 -65.68 38.54
N ARG A 47 -17.87 -66.65 37.84
CA ARG A 47 -17.27 -67.94 37.52
C ARG A 47 -17.43 -68.17 36.01
N TRP A 48 -16.32 -68.20 35.30
CA TRP A 48 -16.28 -68.46 33.87
C TRP A 48 -15.71 -69.84 33.63
N GLU A 49 -16.36 -70.59 32.76
CA GLU A 49 -15.97 -71.95 32.48
C GLU A 49 -15.65 -72.07 31.00
N ILE A 50 -14.45 -72.56 30.69
CA ILE A 50 -14.00 -72.84 29.34
C ILE A 50 -14.01 -74.35 29.17
N THR A 51 -14.88 -74.84 28.30
CA THR A 51 -14.94 -76.26 27.94
C THR A 51 -14.40 -76.49 26.54
N VAL A 52 -13.70 -77.60 26.37
CA VAL A 52 -13.14 -78.03 25.08
C VAL A 52 -13.76 -79.37 24.70
N GLY A 53 -14.47 -79.38 23.57
CA GLY A 53 -15.09 -80.58 23.01
C GLY A 53 -15.16 -80.49 21.49
N GLU A 54 -15.02 -81.62 20.79
CA GLU A 54 -15.06 -81.70 19.31
C GLU A 54 -14.15 -80.67 18.59
N GLY A 55 -12.97 -80.38 19.15
CA GLY A 55 -12.05 -79.38 18.60
C GLY A 55 -12.55 -77.94 18.65
N LYS A 56 -13.48 -77.61 19.56
CA LYS A 56 -14.01 -76.26 19.78
C LYS A 56 -13.88 -75.90 21.25
N ALA A 57 -13.44 -74.67 21.52
CA ALA A 57 -13.48 -74.06 22.84
C ALA A 57 -14.74 -73.19 23.00
N VAL A 58 -15.45 -73.33 24.12
CA VAL A 58 -16.67 -72.57 24.44
C VAL A 58 -16.52 -71.96 25.83
N LEU A 59 -16.86 -70.67 25.95
CA LEU A 59 -16.87 -69.93 27.20
C LEU A 59 -18.31 -69.83 27.75
N LEU A 60 -18.52 -70.34 28.94
CA LEU A 60 -19.77 -70.31 29.70
C LEU A 60 -19.65 -69.32 30.88
N GLY A 61 -20.78 -68.78 31.34
CA GLY A 61 -20.84 -67.86 32.50
C GLY A 61 -20.40 -66.41 32.21
N ALA A 62 -19.89 -66.10 31.02
CA ALA A 62 -19.47 -64.75 30.65
C ALA A 62 -20.62 -63.76 30.40
N ASN A 63 -21.80 -64.26 30.01
CA ASN A 63 -23.00 -63.46 29.74
C ASN A 63 -24.13 -63.80 30.72
N LYS A 64 -24.99 -62.81 31.02
CA LYS A 64 -26.18 -62.97 31.88
C LYS A 64 -27.16 -64.06 31.39
N SER A 65 -27.16 -64.37 30.09
CA SER A 65 -28.04 -65.36 29.47
C SER A 65 -27.56 -66.81 29.61
N GLN A 66 -26.40 -67.04 30.24
CA GLN A 66 -25.75 -68.36 30.36
C GLN A 66 -25.49 -69.12 29.03
N LYS A 67 -25.78 -68.51 27.87
CA LYS A 67 -25.46 -69.08 26.56
C LYS A 67 -23.94 -69.10 26.36
N GLY A 68 -23.42 -70.26 25.95
CA GLY A 68 -22.01 -70.44 25.63
C GLY A 68 -21.56 -69.58 24.45
N ILE A 69 -20.44 -68.89 24.62
CA ILE A 69 -19.77 -68.10 23.59
C ILE A 69 -18.70 -68.97 22.95
N ARG A 70 -18.84 -69.28 21.67
CA ARG A 70 -17.81 -70.02 20.94
C ARG A 70 -16.54 -69.16 20.80
N LEU A 71 -15.42 -69.67 21.32
CA LEU A 71 -14.13 -69.03 21.21
C LEU A 71 -13.45 -69.42 19.88
N THR A 72 -13.10 -68.42 19.09
CA THR A 72 -12.33 -68.58 17.85
C THR A 72 -10.84 -68.61 18.20
N PRO A 73 -10.06 -69.58 17.70
CA PRO A 73 -8.62 -69.60 17.90
C PRO A 73 -7.96 -68.27 17.54
N ASN A 74 -6.98 -67.83 18.33
CA ASN A 74 -6.16 -66.64 18.09
C ASN A 74 -6.92 -65.30 18.04
N ARG A 75 -8.22 -65.30 18.31
CA ARG A 75 -9.00 -64.07 18.47
C ARG A 75 -8.85 -63.57 19.90
N VAL A 76 -8.43 -62.31 20.04
CA VAL A 76 -8.35 -61.64 21.35
C VAL A 76 -9.76 -61.27 21.80
N TYR A 77 -10.13 -61.76 22.97
CA TYR A 77 -11.37 -61.46 23.66
C TYR A 77 -11.11 -60.53 24.83
N ARG A 78 -12.04 -59.61 25.07
CA ARG A 78 -12.04 -58.69 26.21
C ARG A 78 -13.33 -58.85 26.98
N PHE A 79 -13.23 -59.37 28.20
CA PHE A 79 -14.37 -59.54 29.10
C PHE A 79 -14.03 -58.98 30.48
N LYS A 80 -14.86 -58.07 31.00
CA LYS A 80 -14.73 -57.47 32.34
C LYS A 80 -13.29 -57.04 32.75
N GLY A 81 -12.48 -56.57 31.79
CA GLY A 81 -11.10 -56.13 32.06
C GLY A 81 -10.02 -57.21 31.89
N LEU A 82 -10.41 -58.47 31.65
CA LEU A 82 -9.50 -59.56 31.30
C LEU A 82 -9.40 -59.70 29.78
N ASN A 83 -8.17 -59.66 29.25
CA ASN A 83 -7.90 -59.85 27.83
C ASN A 83 -7.16 -61.16 27.59
N PHE A 84 -7.75 -62.07 26.82
CA PHE A 84 -7.16 -63.37 26.54
C PHE A 84 -7.50 -63.86 25.13
N PHE A 85 -6.77 -64.86 24.67
CA PHE A 85 -7.13 -65.65 23.50
C PHE A 85 -6.85 -67.11 23.76
N VAL A 86 -7.51 -67.97 23.01
CA VAL A 86 -7.31 -69.42 23.06
C VAL A 86 -6.72 -69.92 21.76
N TYR A 87 -5.92 -70.98 21.81
CA TYR A 87 -5.32 -71.59 20.63
C TYR A 87 -4.94 -73.05 20.87
N GLU A 88 -4.76 -73.82 19.81
CA GLU A 88 -4.20 -75.16 19.91
C GLU A 88 -2.67 -75.09 19.97
N GLN A 89 -2.06 -75.93 20.81
CA GLN A 89 -0.60 -76.03 20.92
C GLN A 89 0.06 -76.16 19.54
N GLY A 90 1.05 -75.31 19.27
CA GLY A 90 1.74 -75.22 17.97
C GLY A 90 1.06 -74.30 16.92
N LYS A 91 -0.16 -73.79 17.18
CA LYS A 91 -0.93 -72.92 16.26
C LYS A 91 -1.14 -71.50 16.79
N ARG A 92 -0.21 -71.00 17.62
CA ARG A 92 -0.26 -69.64 18.18
C ARG A 92 -0.02 -68.59 17.09
N ASN A 93 -1.01 -67.73 16.82
CA ASN A 93 -0.91 -66.60 15.89
C ASN A 93 -1.94 -65.47 16.17
N PRO A 94 -1.94 -64.85 17.36
CA PRO A 94 -2.86 -63.75 17.69
C PRO A 94 -2.45 -62.45 16.99
N LYS A 95 -3.43 -61.69 16.47
CA LYS A 95 -3.20 -60.35 15.88
C LYS A 95 -3.16 -59.26 16.97
N LEU A 96 -2.19 -59.32 17.90
CA LEU A 96 -2.10 -58.44 19.06
C LEU A 96 -1.90 -56.95 18.70
N GLN A 97 -1.08 -56.65 17.69
CA GLN A 97 -0.81 -55.27 17.25
C GLN A 97 -2.08 -54.53 16.80
N TRP A 98 -2.94 -55.23 16.03
CA TRP A 98 -4.20 -54.67 15.55
C TRP A 98 -5.22 -54.46 16.67
N PHE A 99 -5.18 -55.30 17.70
CA PHE A 99 -6.03 -55.15 18.89
C PHE A 99 -5.62 -53.91 19.69
N GLY A 100 -4.32 -53.75 19.98
CA GLY A 100 -3.80 -52.56 20.66
C GLY A 100 -4.09 -51.27 19.88
N PHE A 101 -3.90 -51.27 18.56
CA PHE A 101 -4.21 -50.09 17.74
C PHE A 101 -5.70 -49.69 17.80
N ARG A 102 -6.63 -50.65 17.77
CA ARG A 102 -8.07 -50.36 17.91
C ARG A 102 -8.43 -49.78 19.27
N GLN A 103 -7.77 -50.22 20.33
CA GLN A 103 -8.01 -49.73 21.70
C GLN A 103 -7.62 -48.26 21.86
N TYR A 104 -6.52 -47.81 21.24
CA TYR A 104 -6.01 -46.44 21.38
C TYR A 104 -6.40 -45.50 20.23
N ARG A 105 -7.08 -45.99 19.18
CA ARG A 105 -7.56 -45.16 18.06
C ARG A 105 -8.29 -43.88 18.47
N PRO A 106 -9.26 -43.87 19.42
CA PRO A 106 -9.96 -42.64 19.78
C PRO A 106 -9.03 -41.63 20.47
N LEU A 107 -8.07 -42.10 21.29
CA LEU A 107 -7.10 -41.24 21.96
C LEU A 107 -6.14 -40.61 20.96
N PHE A 108 -5.70 -41.37 19.95
CA PHE A 108 -4.89 -40.84 18.85
C PHE A 108 -5.65 -39.78 18.05
N ALA A 109 -6.91 -40.04 17.67
CA ALA A 109 -7.73 -39.09 16.94
C ALA A 109 -7.97 -37.78 17.75
N PHE A 110 -8.20 -37.90 19.05
CA PHE A 110 -8.34 -36.77 19.95
C PHE A 110 -7.06 -35.93 20.03
N MET A 111 -5.90 -36.56 20.19
CA MET A 111 -4.61 -35.86 20.19
C MET A 111 -4.33 -35.16 18.86
N LEU A 112 -4.65 -35.78 17.73
CA LEU A 112 -4.49 -35.17 16.41
C LEU A 112 -5.37 -33.91 16.27
N MET A 113 -6.62 -33.98 16.71
CA MET A 113 -7.53 -32.82 16.71
C MET A 113 -7.00 -31.67 17.57
N ILE A 114 -6.48 -31.96 18.76
CA ILE A 114 -5.86 -30.92 19.62
C ILE A 114 -4.70 -30.24 18.90
N ASN A 115 -3.80 -31.02 18.29
CA ASN A 115 -2.65 -30.46 17.58
C ASN A 115 -3.10 -29.56 16.41
N LEU A 116 -4.11 -29.99 15.64
CA LEU A 116 -4.68 -29.17 14.57
C LEU A 116 -5.28 -27.87 15.09
N VAL A 117 -6.00 -27.91 16.21
CA VAL A 117 -6.56 -26.71 16.85
C VAL A 117 -5.45 -25.76 17.32
N VAL A 118 -4.40 -26.29 17.97
CA VAL A 118 -3.26 -25.48 18.42
C VAL A 118 -2.58 -24.79 17.23
N VAL A 119 -2.32 -25.53 16.15
CA VAL A 119 -1.73 -24.98 14.92
C VAL A 119 -2.61 -23.88 14.33
N ALA A 120 -3.92 -24.12 14.21
CA ALA A 120 -4.85 -23.13 13.67
C ALA A 120 -4.89 -21.85 14.52
N ILE A 121 -4.90 -21.98 15.86
CA ILE A 121 -4.83 -20.85 16.79
C ILE A 121 -3.50 -20.11 16.62
N SER A 122 -2.37 -20.81 16.59
CA SER A 122 -1.05 -20.20 16.42
C SER A 122 -0.95 -19.39 15.11
N ILE A 123 -1.46 -19.93 14.00
CA ILE A 123 -1.50 -19.22 12.72
C ILE A 123 -2.37 -17.96 12.83
N HIS A 124 -3.58 -18.08 13.39
CA HIS A 124 -4.48 -16.93 13.54
C HIS A 124 -3.86 -15.79 14.38
N PHE A 125 -3.19 -16.12 15.47
CA PHE A 125 -2.50 -15.13 16.31
C PHE A 125 -1.27 -14.55 15.62
N TYR A 126 -0.52 -15.37 14.87
CA TYR A 126 0.63 -14.92 14.10
C TYR A 126 0.22 -13.89 13.05
N ASP A 127 -0.82 -14.17 12.26
CA ASP A 127 -1.31 -13.26 11.22
C ASP A 127 -1.73 -11.91 11.79
N ARG A 128 -2.51 -11.91 12.89
CA ARG A 128 -2.89 -10.65 13.57
C ARG A 128 -1.69 -9.89 14.14
N LEU A 129 -0.69 -10.60 14.64
CA LEU A 129 0.52 -9.98 15.17
C LEU A 129 1.37 -9.37 14.06
N VAL A 130 1.40 -9.99 12.87
CA VAL A 130 2.05 -9.43 11.68
C VAL A 130 1.28 -8.20 11.18
N GLU A 131 -0.04 -8.28 11.03
CA GLU A 131 -0.88 -7.15 10.59
C GLU A 131 -0.74 -5.93 11.50
N SER A 132 -0.83 -6.11 12.82
CA SER A 132 -0.71 -5.01 13.79
C SER A 132 0.70 -4.40 13.80
N LYS A 133 1.74 -5.23 13.70
CA LYS A 133 3.12 -4.72 13.61
C LYS A 133 3.36 -3.99 12.29
N LEU A 134 2.81 -4.48 11.18
CA LEU A 134 2.95 -3.83 9.88
C LEU A 134 2.24 -2.48 9.86
N GLY A 135 1.01 -2.41 10.38
CA GLY A 135 0.26 -1.16 10.52
C GLY A 135 1.03 -0.12 11.32
N ASN A 136 1.54 -0.49 12.50
CA ASN A 136 2.34 0.40 13.34
C ASN A 136 3.63 0.88 12.64
N VAL A 137 4.28 0.00 11.87
CA VAL A 137 5.49 0.36 11.10
C VAL A 137 5.15 1.35 9.98
N ILE A 138 4.05 1.14 9.26
CA ILE A 138 3.60 2.04 8.20
C ILE A 138 3.22 3.41 8.78
N GLU A 139 2.48 3.43 9.90
CA GLU A 139 2.11 4.65 10.60
C GLU A 139 3.35 5.41 11.09
N LEU A 140 4.34 4.70 11.64
CA LEU A 140 5.60 5.27 12.08
C LEU A 140 6.37 5.93 10.93
N ILE A 141 6.38 5.32 9.73
CA ILE A 141 7.00 5.91 8.52
C ILE A 141 6.42 7.29 8.26
N GLY A 142 5.09 7.41 8.28
CA GLY A 142 4.32 8.65 8.13
C GLY A 142 4.42 9.29 6.74
N SER A 143 5.65 9.62 6.31
CA SER A 143 5.95 10.14 4.98
C SER A 143 7.26 9.57 4.45
N GLY A 144 7.20 9.03 3.23
CA GLY A 144 8.34 8.45 2.53
C GLY A 144 7.92 7.98 1.13
N TYR A 145 8.85 7.40 0.39
CA TYR A 145 8.58 6.82 -0.92
C TYR A 145 9.43 5.56 -1.13
N ILE A 146 9.00 4.71 -2.06
CA ILE A 146 9.75 3.50 -2.44
C ILE A 146 10.32 3.73 -3.83
N TYR A 147 11.63 3.56 -3.98
CA TYR A 147 12.32 3.66 -5.27
C TYR A 147 13.36 2.54 -5.37
N GLU A 148 13.35 1.81 -6.48
CA GLU A 148 14.24 0.66 -6.72
C GLU A 148 14.24 -0.39 -5.58
N GLY A 149 13.08 -0.60 -4.95
CA GLY A 149 12.92 -1.55 -3.84
C GLY A 149 13.50 -1.06 -2.50
N GLN A 150 13.96 0.19 -2.42
CA GLN A 150 14.42 0.82 -1.19
C GLN A 150 13.40 1.83 -0.67
N LEU A 151 13.28 1.93 0.66
CA LEU A 151 12.37 2.84 1.34
C LEU A 151 13.10 4.13 1.75
N TYR A 152 12.68 5.26 1.21
CA TYR A 152 13.21 6.57 1.58
C TYR A 152 12.29 7.23 2.60
N VAL A 153 12.81 7.52 3.78
CA VAL A 153 12.05 8.07 4.92
C VAL A 153 12.44 9.52 5.13
N ALA A 154 11.45 10.39 5.32
CA ALA A 154 11.67 11.84 5.46
C ALA A 154 12.13 12.30 6.85
N ASN A 155 12.24 11.38 7.82
CA ASN A 155 12.64 11.66 9.20
C ASN A 155 13.68 10.63 9.67
N GLU A 156 14.85 11.12 10.09
CA GLU A 156 15.94 10.27 10.56
C GLU A 156 15.58 9.51 11.85
N GLN A 157 14.77 10.11 12.72
CA GLN A 157 14.29 9.45 13.94
C GLN A 157 13.38 8.27 13.62
N THR A 158 12.53 8.43 12.60
CA THR A 158 11.67 7.36 12.11
C THR A 158 12.51 6.21 11.54
N LEU A 159 13.55 6.49 10.76
CA LEU A 159 14.48 5.48 10.27
C LEU A 159 15.09 4.67 11.42
N LYS A 160 15.55 5.35 12.49
CA LYS A 160 16.12 4.68 13.68
C LYS A 160 15.11 3.84 14.45
N ALA A 161 13.83 4.21 14.40
CA ALA A 161 12.74 3.49 15.07
C ALA A 161 12.16 2.32 14.25
N LEU A 162 12.53 2.17 12.96
CA LEU A 162 12.11 1.03 12.15
C LEU A 162 12.73 -0.29 12.66
N PRO A 163 12.09 -1.44 12.38
CA PRO A 163 12.71 -2.75 12.61
C PRO A 163 14.05 -2.88 11.87
N LYS A 164 15.04 -3.58 12.45
CA LYS A 164 16.40 -3.71 11.88
C LYS A 164 16.43 -4.15 10.40
N LEU A 165 15.57 -5.10 10.00
CA LEU A 165 15.48 -5.58 8.62
C LEU A 165 14.94 -4.51 7.64
N TRP A 166 14.13 -3.58 8.14
CA TRP A 166 13.64 -2.47 7.34
C TRP A 166 14.71 -1.38 7.24
N GLN A 167 15.46 -1.13 8.32
CA GLN A 167 16.58 -0.18 8.31
C GLN A 167 17.61 -0.52 7.22
N THR A 168 17.88 -1.80 6.95
CA THR A 168 18.85 -2.21 5.91
C THR A 168 18.43 -1.88 4.48
N ILE A 169 17.12 -1.73 4.24
CA ILE A 169 16.57 -1.37 2.93
C ILE A 169 16.04 0.06 2.91
N SER A 170 16.33 0.85 3.95
CA SER A 170 15.79 2.18 4.12
C SER A 170 16.89 3.24 4.20
N HIS A 171 16.61 4.41 3.62
CA HIS A 171 17.50 5.56 3.64
C HIS A 171 16.79 6.79 4.17
N PHE A 172 17.51 7.62 4.92
CA PHE A 172 17.01 8.94 5.29
C PHE A 172 17.24 9.88 4.12
N GLN A 173 16.17 10.56 3.70
CA GLN A 173 16.22 11.63 2.71
C GLN A 173 15.60 12.87 3.34
N ASP A 174 16.40 13.93 3.50
CA ASP A 174 15.89 15.19 4.02
C ASP A 174 14.75 15.73 3.14
N LYS A 175 13.75 16.32 3.79
CA LYS A 175 12.51 16.77 3.14
C LYS A 175 12.71 18.03 2.31
N GLY A 176 13.81 18.78 2.49
CA GLY A 176 14.18 19.93 1.66
C GLY A 176 13.00 20.85 1.29
N ASN A 177 12.85 21.14 0.00
CA ASN A 177 11.70 21.87 -0.57
C ASN A 177 10.61 20.93 -1.12
N TYR A 178 10.55 19.68 -0.65
CA TYR A 178 9.63 18.69 -1.20
C TYR A 178 8.23 18.84 -0.59
N VAL A 179 7.22 18.81 -1.46
CA VAL A 179 5.81 18.80 -1.05
C VAL A 179 5.34 17.35 -1.02
N PRO A 180 4.97 16.80 0.15
CA PRO A 180 4.42 15.45 0.23
C PRO A 180 3.03 15.42 -0.40
N VAL A 181 2.78 14.39 -1.19
CA VAL A 181 1.45 14.08 -1.75
C VAL A 181 0.92 12.80 -1.14
N SER A 182 -0.41 12.71 -1.01
CA SER A 182 -1.08 11.52 -0.46
C SER A 182 -1.41 10.46 -1.52
N GLN A 183 -1.34 10.83 -2.80
CA GLN A 183 -1.70 9.99 -3.94
C GLN A 183 -0.54 9.90 -4.93
N PHE A 184 -0.36 8.73 -5.53
CA PHE A 184 0.62 8.53 -6.61
C PHE A 184 0.22 9.25 -7.90
N ASN A 185 -1.09 9.40 -8.12
CA ASN A 185 -1.62 10.16 -9.25
C ASN A 185 -1.95 11.57 -8.79
N ILE A 186 -1.25 12.54 -9.37
CA ILE A 186 -1.36 13.96 -9.01
C ILE A 186 -1.93 14.71 -10.20
N GLU A 187 -2.99 15.49 -9.97
CA GLU A 187 -3.47 16.47 -10.92
C GLU A 187 -2.89 17.85 -10.57
N VAL A 188 -2.30 18.52 -11.56
CA VAL A 188 -1.73 19.86 -11.38
C VAL A 188 -2.71 20.88 -11.93
N ILE A 189 -3.22 21.74 -11.06
CA ILE A 189 -4.27 22.73 -11.39
C ILE A 189 -3.70 24.14 -11.22
N SER A 190 -3.98 25.02 -12.18
CA SER A 190 -3.62 26.43 -12.05
C SER A 190 -4.50 27.09 -10.99
N ALA A 191 -3.88 27.68 -9.97
CA ALA A 191 -4.59 28.43 -8.94
C ALA A 191 -5.39 29.63 -9.50
N LEU A 192 -4.98 30.16 -10.66
CA LEU A 192 -5.62 31.32 -11.28
C LEU A 192 -6.84 30.94 -12.13
N SER A 193 -6.73 29.88 -12.93
CA SER A 193 -7.80 29.50 -13.87
C SER A 193 -8.68 28.36 -13.37
N GLY A 194 -8.23 27.63 -12.34
CA GLY A 194 -8.89 26.41 -11.85
C GLY A 194 -8.84 25.25 -12.85
N LYS A 195 -8.06 25.35 -13.93
CA LYS A 195 -7.98 24.34 -14.99
C LYS A 195 -6.69 23.50 -14.88
N PRO A 196 -6.69 22.25 -15.38
CA PRO A 196 -5.49 21.42 -15.45
C PRO A 196 -4.38 22.10 -16.26
N VAL A 197 -3.14 21.97 -15.77
CA VAL A 197 -1.95 22.48 -16.44
C VAL A 197 -1.24 21.33 -17.13
N LYS A 198 -0.75 21.56 -18.35
CA LYS A 198 0.07 20.58 -19.06
C LYS A 198 1.42 20.49 -18.35
N VAL A 199 1.83 19.28 -17.99
CA VAL A 199 3.09 19.03 -17.28
C VAL A 199 3.94 17.99 -18.01
N GLU A 200 5.25 18.09 -17.86
CA GLU A 200 6.22 17.07 -18.27
C GLU A 200 6.78 16.42 -17.01
N VAL A 201 6.88 15.09 -17.00
CA VAL A 201 7.53 14.35 -15.91
C VAL A 201 8.92 13.93 -16.36
N ARG A 202 9.94 14.31 -15.59
CA ARG A 202 11.33 13.92 -15.83
C ARG A 202 11.87 13.13 -14.65
N ALA A 203 12.41 11.96 -14.92
CA ALA A 203 13.14 11.19 -13.93
C ALA A 203 14.48 11.88 -13.62
N ALA A 204 14.73 12.11 -12.34
CA ALA A 204 16.00 12.57 -11.77
C ALA A 204 16.53 11.49 -10.81
N GLN A 205 17.76 11.65 -10.32
CA GLN A 205 18.32 10.69 -9.35
C GLN A 205 17.42 10.57 -8.11
N GLY A 206 16.81 9.38 -7.96
CA GLY A 206 15.94 9.01 -6.83
C GLY A 206 14.54 9.60 -6.84
N ARG A 207 14.07 10.24 -7.92
CA ARG A 207 12.75 10.90 -7.93
C ARG A 207 12.25 11.28 -9.32
N ASP A 208 10.96 11.55 -9.40
CA ASP A 208 10.36 12.25 -10.54
C ASP A 208 10.21 13.74 -10.26
N GLN A 209 10.40 14.56 -11.29
CA GLN A 209 10.18 15.99 -11.26
C GLN A 209 9.03 16.35 -12.20
N ILE A 210 8.04 17.08 -11.69
CA ILE A 210 6.96 17.65 -12.49
C ILE A 210 7.42 19.04 -12.96
N LEU A 211 7.65 19.17 -14.26
CA LEU A 211 7.99 20.43 -14.90
C LEU A 211 6.71 21.10 -15.40
N ILE A 212 6.55 22.36 -15.00
CA ILE A 212 5.44 23.22 -15.41
C ILE A 212 6.05 24.35 -16.21
N GLU A 213 5.59 24.53 -17.46
CA GLU A 213 5.95 25.70 -18.25
C GLU A 213 5.20 26.91 -17.68
N THR A 214 5.95 27.88 -17.17
CA THR A 214 5.42 29.13 -16.59
C THR A 214 5.95 30.33 -17.36
N ASN A 215 5.16 31.40 -17.41
CA ASN A 215 5.59 32.68 -17.99
C ASN A 215 6.41 33.51 -16.98
N GLU A 216 7.11 32.86 -16.03
CA GLU A 216 7.78 33.53 -14.91
C GLU A 216 8.83 34.53 -15.38
N GLN A 217 9.60 34.19 -16.42
CA GLN A 217 10.57 35.10 -17.03
C GLN A 217 9.90 36.32 -17.64
N GLU A 218 8.79 36.15 -18.36
CA GLU A 218 8.05 37.26 -18.98
C GLU A 218 7.44 38.18 -17.94
N LEU A 219 6.83 37.61 -16.89
CA LEU A 219 6.27 38.37 -15.78
C LEU A 219 7.36 39.17 -15.05
N LYS A 220 8.56 38.60 -14.89
CA LYS A 220 9.71 39.29 -14.30
C LYS A 220 10.16 40.49 -15.16
N ILE A 221 10.19 40.35 -16.49
CA ILE A 221 10.50 41.45 -17.42
C ILE A 221 9.44 42.54 -17.32
N MET A 222 8.16 42.18 -17.42
CA MET A 222 7.04 43.13 -17.32
C MET A 222 7.11 43.93 -16.02
N LYS A 223 7.44 43.26 -14.92
CA LYS A 223 7.62 43.90 -13.61
C LYS A 223 8.80 44.88 -13.62
N ILE A 224 9.99 44.46 -14.01
CA ILE A 224 11.21 45.30 -14.01
C ILE A 224 11.02 46.54 -14.89
N LEU A 225 10.52 46.36 -16.11
CA LEU A 225 10.30 47.46 -17.04
C LEU A 225 9.18 48.39 -16.54
N GLY A 226 8.09 47.83 -16.03
CA GLY A 226 6.94 48.58 -15.51
C GLY A 226 7.28 49.43 -14.30
N GLU A 227 8.04 48.89 -13.33
CA GLU A 227 8.50 49.62 -12.13
C GLU A 227 9.36 50.83 -12.49
N GLN A 228 10.08 50.77 -13.62
CA GLN A 228 10.96 51.84 -14.10
C GLN A 228 10.30 52.77 -15.13
N GLY A 229 8.99 52.63 -15.32
CA GLY A 229 8.17 53.46 -16.22
C GLY A 229 8.44 53.23 -17.71
N ILE A 230 9.08 52.12 -18.07
CA ILE A 230 9.34 51.77 -19.47
C ILE A 230 8.07 51.15 -20.04
N LYS A 231 7.51 51.75 -21.09
CA LYS A 231 6.38 51.16 -21.80
C LYS A 231 6.89 50.01 -22.65
N PHE A 232 6.18 48.89 -22.64
CA PHE A 232 6.54 47.69 -23.39
C PHE A 232 5.34 47.04 -24.06
N LEU A 233 5.57 46.39 -25.19
CA LEU A 233 4.61 45.54 -25.90
C LEU A 233 5.32 44.28 -26.38
N LYS A 234 4.79 43.11 -26.01
CA LYS A 234 5.30 41.84 -26.54
C LYS A 234 4.61 41.52 -27.87
N THR A 235 5.37 41.23 -28.91
CA THR A 235 4.88 40.82 -30.23
C THR A 235 5.66 39.61 -30.71
N GLY A 236 5.03 38.43 -30.64
CA GLY A 236 5.71 37.15 -30.84
C GLY A 236 6.86 37.00 -29.85
N ASP A 237 8.06 36.74 -30.37
CA ASP A 237 9.28 36.61 -29.57
C ASP A 237 9.98 37.96 -29.28
N SER A 238 9.51 39.07 -29.85
CA SER A 238 10.12 40.40 -29.68
C SER A 238 9.41 41.23 -28.60
N TRP A 239 10.19 42.04 -27.87
CA TRP A 239 9.69 43.03 -26.92
C TRP A 239 9.97 44.43 -27.46
N LEU A 240 8.91 45.16 -27.79
CA LEU A 240 8.98 46.56 -28.17
C LEU A 240 9.01 47.41 -26.91
N VAL A 241 10.00 48.29 -26.76
CA VAL A 241 10.16 49.14 -25.56
C VAL A 241 10.33 50.61 -25.92
N SER A 242 9.82 51.49 -25.05
CA SER A 242 9.88 52.95 -25.25
C SER A 242 11.28 53.55 -25.11
N ASN A 243 12.19 52.88 -24.42
CA ASN A 243 13.57 53.31 -24.26
C ASN A 243 14.48 52.09 -24.27
N LEU A 244 15.07 51.81 -25.43
CA LEU A 244 15.90 50.63 -25.63
C LEU A 244 17.12 50.62 -24.70
N ALA A 245 17.87 51.72 -24.62
CA ALA A 245 19.09 51.80 -23.81
C ALA A 245 18.81 51.53 -22.32
N LYS A 246 17.79 52.17 -21.74
CA LYS A 246 17.42 51.97 -20.34
C LYS A 246 16.87 50.55 -20.10
N ALA A 247 16.11 50.00 -21.04
CA ALA A 247 15.59 48.64 -20.93
C ALA A 247 16.72 47.59 -21.00
N THR A 248 17.69 47.78 -21.90
CA THR A 248 18.89 46.95 -22.02
C THR A 248 19.67 46.97 -20.71
N GLU A 249 19.98 48.15 -20.18
CA GLU A 249 20.73 48.30 -18.92
C GLU A 249 20.02 47.60 -17.74
N LEU A 250 18.70 47.79 -17.59
CA LEU A 250 17.94 47.15 -16.52
C LEU A 250 17.93 45.63 -16.63
N LEU A 251 17.77 45.10 -17.84
CA LEU A 251 17.78 43.65 -18.05
C LEU A 251 19.17 43.06 -17.82
N GLU A 252 20.24 43.79 -18.15
CA GLU A 252 21.62 43.42 -17.82
C GLU A 252 21.87 43.38 -16.32
N GLN A 253 21.45 44.42 -15.59
CA GLN A 253 21.56 44.50 -14.13
C GLN A 253 20.83 43.33 -13.43
N HIS A 254 19.74 42.85 -14.02
CA HIS A 254 18.96 41.72 -13.50
C HIS A 254 19.34 40.35 -14.09
N GLN A 255 20.48 40.26 -14.81
CA GLN A 255 21.03 39.03 -15.40
C GLN A 255 20.11 38.35 -16.43
N LEU A 256 19.31 39.13 -17.17
CA LEU A 256 18.38 38.66 -18.20
C LEU A 256 18.95 38.83 -19.62
N ASN A 257 20.27 38.69 -19.77
CA ASN A 257 21.04 39.01 -20.98
C ASN A 257 20.61 38.22 -22.23
N VAL A 258 20.10 36.99 -22.05
CA VAL A 258 19.67 36.10 -23.14
C VAL A 258 18.54 36.71 -23.98
N LEU A 259 17.80 37.67 -23.41
CA LEU A 259 16.62 38.27 -24.04
C LEU A 259 16.88 39.62 -24.70
N LEU A 260 18.12 40.13 -24.63
CA LEU A 260 18.52 41.40 -25.26
C LEU A 260 18.36 41.38 -26.79
N ILE A 261 18.54 40.22 -27.41
CA ILE A 261 18.41 40.00 -28.87
C ILE A 261 16.95 40.24 -29.35
N ALA A 262 15.99 40.09 -28.43
CA ALA A 262 14.57 40.24 -28.71
C ALA A 262 14.03 41.66 -28.43
N LEU A 263 14.82 42.56 -27.82
CA LEU A 263 14.38 43.93 -27.58
C LEU A 263 14.53 44.80 -28.81
N LYS A 264 13.45 45.50 -29.17
CA LYS A 264 13.44 46.49 -30.23
C LYS A 264 12.87 47.80 -29.69
N SER A 265 13.40 48.91 -30.17
CA SER A 265 12.84 50.20 -29.85
C SER A 265 11.47 50.35 -30.52
N THR A 266 10.51 51.00 -29.85
CA THR A 266 9.25 51.40 -30.48
C THR A 266 9.43 52.45 -31.59
N THR A 267 10.65 52.97 -31.80
CA THR A 267 10.96 54.03 -32.77
C THR A 267 10.94 53.60 -34.23
N ASP A 268 10.81 52.31 -34.56
CA ASP A 268 10.91 51.86 -35.95
C ASP A 268 9.68 52.20 -36.83
N ASN A 269 8.64 52.89 -36.32
CA ASN A 269 7.56 53.46 -37.17
C ASN A 269 6.80 54.66 -36.57
N VAL A 270 7.24 55.21 -35.43
CA VAL A 270 6.55 56.32 -34.75
C VAL A 270 7.51 57.47 -34.44
N GLU A 271 7.32 58.61 -35.09
CA GLU A 271 8.10 59.83 -34.86
C GLU A 271 7.48 60.64 -33.71
N ILE A 272 8.20 60.82 -32.60
CA ILE A 272 7.71 61.62 -31.49
C ILE A 272 7.94 63.10 -31.80
N ILE A 273 6.89 63.91 -31.74
CA ILE A 273 6.96 65.37 -31.90
C ILE A 273 7.46 65.96 -30.58
N PRO A 274 8.64 66.61 -30.55
CA PRO A 274 9.13 67.22 -29.33
C PRO A 274 8.34 68.50 -28.98
N PRO A 275 8.23 68.87 -27.68
CA PRO A 275 7.33 69.94 -27.23
C PRO A 275 7.58 71.31 -27.85
N ASP A 276 8.83 71.63 -28.16
CA ASP A 276 9.25 72.86 -28.82
C ASP A 276 8.76 72.97 -30.27
N LYS A 277 8.38 71.84 -30.89
CA LYS A 277 7.84 71.80 -32.25
C LYS A 277 6.32 71.78 -32.28
N PHE A 278 5.65 71.49 -31.16
CA PHE A 278 4.19 71.41 -31.10
C PHE A 278 3.55 72.74 -30.69
N ASN A 279 3.23 73.57 -31.68
CA ASN A 279 2.72 74.94 -31.47
C ASN A 279 1.20 75.02 -31.23
N PHE A 280 0.56 73.94 -30.79
CA PHE A 280 -0.88 73.88 -30.56
C PHE A 280 -1.21 73.60 -29.10
N SER A 281 -2.35 74.12 -28.64
CA SER A 281 -2.98 73.70 -27.39
C SER A 281 -3.96 72.57 -27.64
N VAL A 282 -4.11 71.65 -26.68
CA VAL A 282 -4.99 70.49 -26.82
C VAL A 282 -6.21 70.64 -25.92
N PHE A 283 -7.39 70.48 -26.50
CA PHE A 283 -8.64 70.32 -25.76
C PHE A 283 -9.11 68.87 -25.87
N TYR A 284 -9.06 68.15 -24.74
CA TYR A 284 -9.58 66.80 -24.63
C TYR A 284 -10.91 66.78 -23.88
N SER A 285 -11.87 66.02 -24.40
CA SER A 285 -13.17 65.79 -23.76
C SER A 285 -13.62 64.36 -23.98
N THR A 286 -14.20 63.74 -22.95
CA THR A 286 -14.86 62.43 -23.02
C THR A 286 -16.30 62.52 -23.53
N GLU A 287 -16.92 63.70 -23.48
CA GLU A 287 -18.33 63.92 -23.80
C GLU A 287 -18.54 64.67 -25.12
N SER A 288 -17.50 65.33 -25.62
CA SER A 288 -17.54 66.14 -26.84
C SER A 288 -16.31 65.91 -27.72
N LYS A 289 -16.36 66.38 -28.97
CA LYS A 289 -15.25 66.20 -29.91
C LYS A 289 -13.99 66.91 -29.41
N SER A 290 -12.93 66.14 -29.22
CA SER A 290 -11.60 66.67 -28.90
C SER A 290 -10.99 67.37 -30.13
N TYR A 291 -10.20 68.41 -29.89
CA TYR A 291 -9.54 69.18 -30.95
C TYR A 291 -8.24 69.81 -30.45
N ILE A 292 -7.34 70.10 -31.38
CA ILE A 292 -6.18 70.95 -31.13
C ILE A 292 -6.44 72.34 -31.70
N TYR A 293 -5.83 73.38 -31.15
CA TYR A 293 -6.05 74.73 -31.62
C TYR A 293 -4.82 75.61 -31.42
N ASP A 294 -4.69 76.61 -32.29
CA ASP A 294 -3.79 77.74 -32.11
C ASP A 294 -4.62 79.04 -31.98
N LYS A 295 -3.97 80.20 -32.07
CA LYS A 295 -4.63 81.51 -31.97
C LYS A 295 -5.59 81.80 -33.15
N GLN A 296 -5.55 81.04 -34.24
CA GLN A 296 -6.23 81.34 -35.49
C GLN A 296 -7.26 80.26 -35.89
N LYS A 297 -7.04 78.98 -35.57
CA LYS A 297 -7.86 77.87 -36.06
C LYS A 297 -7.96 76.71 -35.07
N LYS A 298 -9.06 75.96 -35.17
CA LYS A 298 -9.30 74.67 -34.50
C LYS A 298 -9.20 73.53 -35.51
N TYR A 299 -8.58 72.42 -35.09
CA TYR A 299 -8.41 71.20 -35.87
C TYR A 299 -8.97 70.01 -35.10
N TRP A 300 -9.98 69.36 -35.67
CA TRP A 300 -10.61 68.17 -35.10
C TRP A 300 -9.94 66.91 -35.63
N GLN A 301 -10.21 65.78 -34.98
CA GLN A 301 -9.89 64.47 -35.53
C GLN A 301 -10.36 64.35 -37.00
N GLY A 302 -9.47 63.86 -37.87
CA GLY A 302 -9.64 63.84 -39.33
C GLY A 302 -9.18 65.11 -40.06
N SER A 303 -8.80 66.18 -39.35
CA SER A 303 -8.29 67.40 -39.98
C SER A 303 -6.82 67.25 -40.36
N SER A 304 -6.45 67.78 -41.53
CA SER A 304 -5.05 67.91 -41.94
C SER A 304 -4.39 69.13 -41.28
N VAL A 305 -3.29 68.89 -40.57
CA VAL A 305 -2.51 69.90 -39.88
C VAL A 305 -1.17 70.07 -40.60
N PRO A 306 -0.78 71.30 -40.98
CA PRO A 306 0.49 71.55 -41.65
C PRO A 306 1.67 70.97 -40.87
N ASN A 307 2.63 70.36 -41.56
CA ASN A 307 3.85 69.73 -41.02
C ASN A 307 3.65 68.49 -40.12
N PHE A 308 2.41 68.13 -39.77
CA PHE A 308 2.13 66.98 -38.90
C PHE A 308 1.36 65.86 -39.62
N GLY A 309 0.43 66.20 -40.51
CA GLY A 309 -0.41 65.24 -41.22
C GLY A 309 -1.87 65.28 -40.74
N ILE A 310 -2.61 64.20 -40.99
CA ILE A 310 -4.01 64.07 -40.58
C ILE A 310 -4.08 63.66 -39.11
N ILE A 311 -4.90 64.33 -38.31
CA ILE A 311 -5.15 63.91 -36.92
C ILE A 311 -5.91 62.58 -36.94
N ASP A 312 -5.25 61.50 -36.54
CA ASP A 312 -5.87 60.18 -36.41
C ASP A 312 -6.64 60.08 -35.09
N LYS A 313 -6.05 60.50 -33.97
CA LYS A 313 -6.68 60.41 -32.65
C LYS A 313 -6.18 61.49 -31.69
N ILE A 314 -7.10 62.01 -30.86
CA ILE A 314 -6.77 62.88 -29.71
C ILE A 314 -7.25 62.15 -28.45
N THR A 315 -6.33 61.84 -27.54
CA THR A 315 -6.61 61.26 -26.22
C THR A 315 -6.16 62.22 -25.12
N ARG A 316 -6.42 61.84 -23.86
CA ARG A 316 -5.99 62.62 -22.70
C ARG A 316 -4.47 62.78 -22.62
N ASP A 317 -3.74 61.78 -23.09
CA ASP A 317 -2.30 61.63 -22.95
C ASP A 317 -1.50 61.95 -24.22
N LYS A 318 -2.14 61.99 -25.40
CA LYS A 318 -1.44 62.25 -26.66
C LYS A 318 -2.33 62.72 -27.80
N VAL A 319 -1.68 63.26 -28.82
CA VAL A 319 -2.25 63.53 -30.15
C VAL A 319 -1.47 62.71 -31.18
N VAL A 320 -2.19 61.93 -31.98
CA VAL A 320 -1.63 61.04 -33.01
C VAL A 320 -1.93 61.62 -34.39
N PHE A 321 -0.90 61.72 -35.22
CA PHE A 321 -0.97 62.16 -36.60
C PHE A 321 -0.53 61.05 -37.55
N HIS A 322 -1.08 61.06 -38.76
CA HIS A 322 -0.70 60.15 -39.82
C HIS A 322 -0.60 60.90 -41.16
N ASP A 323 0.50 60.72 -41.88
CA ASP A 323 0.72 61.33 -43.21
C ASP A 323 0.72 60.32 -44.37
N GLY A 324 0.27 59.09 -44.09
CA GLY A 324 0.16 57.99 -45.06
C GLY A 324 1.37 57.05 -45.07
N GLN A 325 2.55 57.52 -44.68
CA GLN A 325 3.77 56.70 -44.58
C GLN A 325 4.34 56.64 -43.16
N HIS A 326 4.12 57.68 -42.35
CA HIS A 326 4.63 57.77 -40.99
C HIS A 326 3.51 58.09 -40.00
N THR A 327 3.64 57.53 -38.80
CA THR A 327 2.82 57.91 -37.64
C THR A 327 3.64 58.86 -36.77
N ARG A 328 3.09 60.02 -36.44
CA ARG A 328 3.71 60.97 -35.51
C ARG A 328 2.89 61.11 -34.25
N GLU A 329 3.53 61.19 -33.09
CA GLU A 329 2.83 61.33 -31.81
C GLU A 329 3.37 62.53 -31.01
N TYR A 330 2.47 63.38 -30.55
CA TYR A 330 2.76 64.39 -29.53
C TYR A 330 2.23 63.92 -28.17
N LEU A 331 3.09 63.87 -27.16
CA LEU A 331 2.72 63.49 -25.81
C LEU A 331 2.28 64.73 -25.02
N ILE A 332 1.06 64.72 -24.50
CA ILE A 332 0.54 65.81 -23.66
C ILE A 332 1.14 65.64 -22.28
N GLN A 333 2.00 66.58 -21.89
CA GLN A 333 2.55 66.61 -20.53
C GLN A 333 1.44 67.03 -19.54
N PRO A 334 1.39 66.43 -18.35
CA PRO A 334 0.35 66.67 -17.35
C PRO A 334 0.34 68.10 -16.79
#